data_AF-A0A936SAJ7-F1
#
_entry.id   AF-A0A936SAJ7-F1
#
_cell.length_a   1.000
_cell.length_b   1.000
_cell.length_c   1.000
_cell.angle_alpha   90.00
_cell.angle_beta   90.00
_cell.angle_gamma   90.00
#
_symmetry.space_group_name_H-M   'P 1'
#
loop_
_entity.id
_entity.type
_entity.pdbx_description
1 polymer ?
#
loop_
_entity_poly.entity_id
_entity_poly.type
_entity_poly.pdbx_seq_one_letter_code
_entity_poly.pdbx_strand_id
1 'polypeptide(L)'
;MRLKFEDNSFAEFGSKEVYRSADGEVVVQRPASIYMKVSVPVVKSDVAQMTSDGKNFRVAILNDGGSGKYKKFVKGTNSANYSKLSKNLNSTDLDNGAAIKESVNAFAQLRPQHFTDAMLVRPIDAANVYITSTIFQTEEDSTQAKKSPLRTVMRGYYLLDELVKQTDGSLRIERRFWFDRVGGIRLARQQIFDDDGEVESDIIYGMEGKLTATGDYGHMPLEIQVTRPKEKYSMKLTYQTPEDVEIGETYKDSAFVLKNTWNLEEVDLDQKLKDTLTVKSPSANTANSSGKQ
;
A
#
# COMPACT_ATOMS: atom_id res chain seq x y z
N MET A 1 -2.45 16.16 -7.51
CA MET A 1 -2.64 15.37 -8.75
C MET A 1 -3.94 14.56 -8.70
N ARG A 2 -4.56 14.26 -9.86
CA ARG A 2 -5.77 13.42 -9.96
C ARG A 2 -5.47 12.03 -10.50
N LEU A 3 -5.96 11.00 -9.83
CA LEU A 3 -5.70 9.60 -10.14
C LEU A 3 -7.00 8.81 -10.22
N LYS A 4 -7.01 7.79 -11.09
CA LYS A 4 -7.97 6.70 -11.07
C LYS A 4 -7.34 5.53 -10.33
N PHE A 5 -8.07 4.99 -9.36
CA PHE A 5 -7.73 3.80 -8.61
C PHE A 5 -8.55 2.63 -9.14
N GLU A 6 -7.93 1.49 -9.40
CA GLU A 6 -8.61 0.27 -9.83
C GLU A 6 -8.17 -0.91 -8.95
N ASP A 7 -9.13 -1.50 -8.24
CA ASP A 7 -8.92 -2.66 -7.38
C ASP A 7 -8.89 -3.94 -8.22
N ASN A 8 -7.74 -4.61 -8.23
CA ASN A 8 -7.49 -5.86 -8.91
C ASN A 8 -7.21 -7.01 -7.93
N SER A 9 -7.64 -6.86 -6.67
CA SER A 9 -7.40 -7.84 -5.61
C SER A 9 -8.03 -9.20 -5.91
N PHE A 10 -7.46 -10.24 -5.29
CA PHE A 10 -7.87 -11.62 -5.51
C PHE A 10 -9.36 -11.82 -5.17
N ALA A 11 -10.09 -12.50 -6.06
CA ALA A 11 -11.55 -12.60 -6.09
C ALA A 11 -12.23 -13.21 -4.85
N GLU A 12 -11.50 -13.56 -3.79
CA GLU A 12 -12.00 -14.28 -2.61
C GLU A 12 -12.30 -13.40 -1.38
N PHE A 13 -11.82 -12.15 -1.30
CA PHE A 13 -12.14 -11.28 -0.15
C PHE A 13 -13.39 -10.46 -0.43
N GLY A 14 -14.53 -11.10 -0.16
CA GLY A 14 -15.86 -10.55 -0.29
C GLY A 14 -16.10 -9.35 0.60
N SER A 15 -16.11 -8.17 -0.01
CA SER A 15 -17.12 -7.15 0.30
C SER A 15 -17.67 -6.69 -1.04
N LYS A 16 -18.94 -7.06 -1.29
CA LYS A 16 -19.77 -6.73 -2.45
C LYS A 16 -19.22 -5.61 -3.34
N GLU A 17 -18.98 -5.94 -4.61
CA GLU A 17 -19.19 -5.22 -5.89
C GLU A 17 -19.19 -3.69 -6.01
N VAL A 18 -19.15 -2.89 -4.96
CA VAL A 18 -19.78 -1.58 -5.04
C VAL A 18 -18.91 -0.56 -5.77
N TYR A 19 -17.56 -0.64 -5.74
CA TYR A 19 -16.71 0.15 -6.65
C TYR A 19 -15.36 -0.54 -6.94
N ARG A 20 -15.21 -1.16 -8.12
CA ARG A 20 -13.89 -1.64 -8.62
C ARG A 20 -12.95 -0.52 -9.06
N SER A 21 -13.46 0.71 -9.17
CA SER A 21 -12.65 1.88 -9.48
C SER A 21 -13.14 3.12 -8.73
N ALA A 22 -12.22 4.00 -8.34
CA ALA A 22 -12.51 5.28 -7.72
C ALA A 22 -11.63 6.39 -8.29
N ASP A 23 -12.11 7.63 -8.20
CA ASP A 23 -11.29 8.80 -8.49
C ASP A 23 -10.66 9.27 -7.18
N GLY A 24 -9.46 9.86 -7.25
CA GLY A 24 -8.90 10.50 -6.08
C GLY A 24 -7.91 11.60 -6.38
N GLU A 25 -7.76 12.45 -5.38
CA GLU A 25 -6.80 13.53 -5.33
C GLU A 25 -5.68 13.14 -4.37
N VAL A 26 -4.44 13.25 -4.85
CA VAL A 26 -3.26 12.86 -4.09
C VAL A 26 -2.27 14.02 -4.03
N VAL A 27 -1.67 14.19 -2.85
CA VAL A 27 -0.49 15.01 -2.60
C VAL A 27 0.53 14.12 -1.90
N VAL A 28 1.76 14.06 -2.42
CA VAL A 28 2.87 13.33 -1.82
C VAL A 28 4.02 14.29 -1.57
N GLN A 29 4.76 14.09 -0.49
CA GLN A 29 5.92 14.90 -0.14
C GLN A 29 7.01 14.01 0.48
N ARG A 30 8.25 14.21 0.02
CA ARG A 30 9.40 13.52 0.61
C ARG A 30 9.58 13.93 2.09
N PRO A 31 10.01 13.01 2.97
CA PRO A 31 10.47 11.66 2.63
C PRO A 31 9.34 10.64 2.43
N ALA A 32 8.22 10.73 3.15
CA ALA A 32 7.19 9.68 3.17
C ALA A 32 5.77 10.19 3.52
N SER A 33 5.50 11.47 3.25
CA SER A 33 4.23 12.10 3.56
C SER A 33 3.24 11.94 2.40
N ILE A 34 1.98 11.67 2.73
CA ILE A 34 0.90 11.56 1.74
C ILE A 34 -0.41 12.06 2.32
N TYR A 35 -1.16 12.79 1.50
CA TYR A 35 -2.57 13.08 1.67
C TYR A 35 -3.32 12.52 0.46
N MET A 36 -4.43 11.84 0.71
CA MET A 36 -5.24 11.24 -0.34
C MET A 36 -6.72 11.41 -0.01
N LYS A 37 -7.49 11.85 -1.00
CA LYS A 37 -8.94 11.96 -0.95
C LYS A 37 -9.53 11.10 -2.05
N VAL A 38 -10.44 10.20 -1.69
CA VAL A 38 -11.06 9.24 -2.61
C VAL A 38 -12.55 9.57 -2.75
N SER A 39 -13.04 9.62 -3.99
CA SER A 39 -14.39 10.04 -4.34
C SER A 39 -15.02 9.07 -5.35
N VAL A 40 -16.36 8.98 -5.34
CA VAL A 40 -17.09 8.18 -6.32
C VAL A 40 -17.07 8.88 -7.69
N PRO A 41 -16.72 8.21 -8.81
CA PRO A 41 -16.53 8.86 -10.12
C PRO A 41 -17.74 9.64 -10.66
N VAL A 42 -18.96 9.25 -10.30
CA VAL A 42 -20.20 9.86 -10.83
C VAL A 42 -20.74 10.98 -9.94
N VAL A 43 -20.80 10.75 -8.63
CA VAL A 43 -21.43 11.70 -7.68
C VAL A 43 -20.39 12.66 -7.07
N LYS A 44 -19.09 12.38 -7.24
CA LYS A 44 -17.95 13.12 -6.67
C LYS A 44 -18.05 13.38 -5.16
N SER A 45 -18.85 12.57 -4.47
CA SER A 45 -18.91 12.59 -3.01
C SER A 45 -17.68 11.88 -2.44
N ASP A 46 -17.12 12.46 -1.38
CA ASP A 46 -15.97 11.88 -0.70
C ASP A 46 -16.38 10.58 0.01
N VAL A 47 -15.66 9.51 -0.30
CA VAL A 47 -15.80 8.20 0.33
C VAL A 47 -14.86 8.09 1.51
N ALA A 48 -13.60 8.51 1.31
CA ALA A 48 -12.58 8.48 2.34
C ALA A 48 -11.55 9.60 2.16
N GLN A 49 -10.97 10.03 3.27
CA GLN A 49 -9.77 10.87 3.30
C GLN A 49 -8.71 10.20 4.15
N MET A 50 -7.47 10.21 3.69
CA MET A 50 -6.38 9.43 4.24
C MET A 50 -5.12 10.28 4.28
N THR A 51 -4.35 10.12 5.35
CA THR A 51 -3.04 10.77 5.49
C THR A 51 -2.02 9.81 6.08
N SER A 52 -0.75 10.03 5.75
CA SER A 52 0.39 9.48 6.48
C SER A 52 1.48 10.54 6.57
N ASP A 53 2.13 10.62 7.73
CA ASP A 53 3.29 11.48 7.99
C ASP A 53 4.63 10.71 7.86
N GLY A 54 4.58 9.51 7.29
CA GLY A 54 5.70 8.57 7.19
C GLY A 54 5.81 7.63 8.38
N LYS A 55 5.31 8.01 9.56
CA LYS A 55 5.33 7.18 10.77
C LYS A 55 3.94 6.64 11.13
N ASN A 56 2.93 7.51 11.08
CA ASN A 56 1.56 7.22 11.46
C ASN A 56 0.64 7.52 10.28
N PHE A 57 -0.45 6.77 10.20
CA PHE A 57 -1.52 7.03 9.25
C PHE A 57 -2.84 7.31 9.96
N ARG A 58 -3.71 8.05 9.26
CA ARG A 58 -5.07 8.36 9.68
C ARG A 58 -6.00 8.24 8.49
N VAL A 59 -7.17 7.64 8.71
CA VAL A 59 -8.20 7.42 7.66
C VAL A 59 -9.56 7.82 8.20
N ALA A 60 -10.21 8.77 7.54
CA ALA A 60 -11.61 9.09 7.76
C ALA A 60 -12.47 8.44 6.69
N ILE A 61 -13.41 7.61 7.10
CA ILE A 61 -14.35 6.91 6.22
C ILE A 61 -15.68 7.62 6.33
N LEU A 62 -16.04 8.32 5.26
CA LEU A 62 -17.13 9.30 5.23
C LEU A 62 -18.41 8.68 4.68
N ASN A 63 -18.27 7.70 3.79
CA ASN A 63 -19.37 6.95 3.20
C ASN A 63 -18.96 5.49 3.05
N ASP A 64 -19.89 4.58 3.33
CA ASP A 64 -19.69 3.14 3.32
C ASP A 64 -20.63 2.41 2.33
N GLY A 65 -21.20 3.14 1.38
CA GLY A 65 -22.17 2.57 0.42
C GLY A 65 -23.61 2.57 0.93
N GLY A 66 -23.93 3.40 1.93
CA GLY A 66 -25.30 3.73 2.31
C GLY A 66 -25.81 3.12 3.62
N SER A 67 -25.01 2.29 4.29
CA SER A 67 -25.41 1.69 5.59
C SER A 67 -25.11 2.59 6.79
N GLY A 68 -24.16 3.52 6.64
CA GLY A 68 -23.64 4.39 7.70
C GLY A 68 -22.82 3.67 8.78
N LYS A 69 -22.89 2.34 8.85
CA LYS A 69 -22.30 1.48 9.89
C LYS A 69 -20.78 1.54 9.92
N TYR A 70 -20.14 1.75 8.77
CA TYR A 70 -18.68 1.68 8.65
C TYR A 70 -17.99 3.05 8.64
N LYS A 71 -18.74 4.13 8.91
CA LYS A 71 -18.13 5.45 9.12
C LYS A 71 -17.29 5.43 10.40
N LYS A 72 -15.99 5.64 10.23
CA LYS A 72 -14.98 5.54 11.30
C LYS A 72 -13.81 6.47 11.02
N PHE A 73 -13.16 6.92 12.08
CA PHE A 73 -11.86 7.57 12.02
C PHE A 73 -10.81 6.60 12.55
N VAL A 74 -9.98 6.06 11.68
CA VAL A 74 -8.98 5.04 12.00
C VAL A 74 -7.61 5.69 12.11
N LYS A 75 -6.82 5.30 13.11
CA LYS A 75 -5.42 5.70 13.25
C LYS A 75 -4.52 4.50 13.57
N GLY A 76 -3.26 4.60 13.16
CA GLY A 76 -2.28 3.56 13.44
C GLY A 76 -0.86 3.93 13.03
N THR A 77 0.07 3.03 13.30
CA THR A 77 1.49 3.12 12.95
C THR A 77 1.77 2.38 11.63
N ASN A 78 2.51 3.01 10.72
CA ASN A 78 2.81 2.43 9.40
C ASN A 78 3.55 1.08 9.49
N SER A 79 4.54 0.99 10.38
CA SER A 79 5.37 -0.21 10.57
C SER A 79 4.69 -1.32 11.39
N ALA A 80 3.45 -1.13 11.85
CA ALA A 80 2.76 -2.13 12.65
C ALA A 80 2.25 -3.30 11.78
N ASN A 81 2.43 -4.52 12.28
CA ASN A 81 1.92 -5.72 11.64
C ASN A 81 0.50 -6.05 12.17
N TYR A 82 -0.52 -5.50 11.49
CA TYR A 82 -1.93 -5.74 11.82
C TYR A 82 -2.47 -7.09 11.31
N SER A 83 -1.68 -7.94 10.64
CA SER A 83 -2.15 -9.29 10.27
C SER A 83 -2.54 -10.15 11.49
N LYS A 84 -2.04 -9.78 12.67
CA LYS A 84 -2.45 -10.41 13.94
C LYS A 84 -3.89 -10.08 14.34
N LEU A 85 -4.44 -8.94 13.88
CA LEU A 85 -5.84 -8.58 14.07
C LEU A 85 -6.75 -9.42 13.19
N SER A 86 -6.31 -9.76 11.96
CA SER A 86 -7.10 -10.57 11.02
C SER A 86 -7.08 -12.07 11.35
N LYS A 87 -5.97 -12.61 11.88
CA LYS A 87 -5.90 -14.04 12.26
C LYS A 87 -6.90 -14.47 13.36
N ASN A 88 -7.40 -13.55 14.18
CA ASN A 88 -8.42 -13.86 15.19
C ASN A 88 -9.87 -13.82 14.66
N LEU A 89 -10.06 -13.70 13.34
CA LEU A 89 -11.36 -13.80 12.66
C LEU A 89 -11.80 -15.25 12.41
N ASN A 90 -10.85 -16.18 12.30
CA ASN A 90 -11.14 -17.56 11.87
C ASN A 90 -11.60 -18.49 13.01
N SER A 91 -11.62 -18.00 14.25
CA SER A 91 -12.18 -18.73 15.39
C SER A 91 -13.54 -18.13 15.73
N THR A 92 -14.59 -18.81 15.29
CA THR A 92 -15.93 -18.91 15.90
C THR A 92 -16.32 -17.75 16.83
N ASP A 93 -17.15 -16.82 16.34
CA ASP A 93 -18.21 -16.16 17.13
C ASP A 93 -19.13 -15.37 16.18
N LEU A 94 -20.23 -16.01 15.80
CA LEU A 94 -21.36 -15.45 15.07
C LEU A 94 -22.24 -14.66 16.03
N ASP A 95 -21.83 -13.45 16.40
CA ASP A 95 -22.76 -12.45 16.95
C ASP A 95 -22.13 -11.06 16.88
N ASN A 96 -22.76 -10.12 16.17
CA ASN A 96 -22.57 -8.66 16.03
C ASN A 96 -21.14 -8.03 15.93
N GLY A 97 -20.08 -8.68 16.40
CA GLY A 97 -18.67 -8.28 16.32
C GLY A 97 -17.97 -8.68 15.03
N ALA A 98 -18.56 -9.54 14.19
CA ALA A 98 -18.01 -9.91 12.89
C ALA A 98 -17.82 -8.68 11.98
N ALA A 99 -18.81 -7.78 11.93
CA ALA A 99 -18.76 -6.56 11.11
C ALA A 99 -17.71 -5.55 11.58
N ILE A 100 -17.43 -5.47 12.90
CA ILE A 100 -16.38 -4.61 13.46
C ILE A 100 -14.99 -5.19 13.16
N LYS A 101 -14.84 -6.52 13.20
CA LYS A 101 -13.55 -7.17 12.94
C LYS A 101 -13.21 -7.23 11.44
N GLU A 102 -14.20 -7.41 10.57
CA GLU A 102 -14.04 -7.38 9.11
C GLU A 102 -13.71 -5.96 8.61
N SER A 103 -14.35 -4.94 9.19
CA SER A 103 -14.05 -3.54 8.89
C SER A 103 -12.65 -3.13 9.37
N VAL A 104 -12.22 -3.53 10.57
CA VAL A 104 -10.83 -3.30 11.05
C VAL A 104 -9.77 -3.92 10.12
N ASN A 105 -10.04 -5.08 9.52
CA ASN A 105 -9.13 -5.72 8.56
C ASN A 105 -9.09 -4.97 7.21
N ALA A 106 -10.26 -4.59 6.68
CA ALA A 106 -10.33 -3.76 5.48
C ALA A 106 -9.61 -2.40 5.69
N PHE A 107 -9.74 -1.80 6.87
CA PHE A 107 -9.13 -0.49 7.17
C PHE A 107 -7.62 -0.56 7.40
N ALA A 108 -7.11 -1.65 7.97
CA ALA A 108 -5.67 -1.87 8.12
C ALA A 108 -4.94 -2.03 6.76
N GLN A 109 -5.68 -2.39 5.70
CA GLN A 109 -5.19 -2.51 4.32
C GLN A 109 -5.24 -1.17 3.55
N LEU A 110 -6.05 -0.21 4.00
CA LEU A 110 -6.19 1.13 3.38
C LEU A 110 -5.09 2.12 3.79
N ARG A 111 -3.87 1.67 4.11
CA ARG A 111 -2.79 2.61 4.49
C ARG A 111 -2.32 3.38 3.26
N PRO A 112 -2.36 4.72 3.29
CA PRO A 112 -1.93 5.51 2.13
C PRO A 112 -0.41 5.43 1.90
N GLN A 113 0.38 5.05 2.91
CA GLN A 113 1.84 4.93 2.79
C GLN A 113 2.28 3.92 1.72
N HIS A 114 1.50 2.87 1.44
CA HIS A 114 1.81 1.93 0.35
C HIS A 114 1.92 2.63 -1.01
N PHE A 115 1.19 3.73 -1.21
CA PHE A 115 1.27 4.53 -2.43
C PHE A 115 2.47 5.48 -2.42
N THR A 116 2.90 5.93 -1.25
CA THR A 116 4.08 6.79 -1.14
C THR A 116 5.33 6.05 -1.57
N ASP A 117 5.50 4.80 -1.15
CA ASP A 117 6.64 3.96 -1.55
C ASP A 117 6.68 3.67 -3.06
N ALA A 118 5.51 3.68 -3.71
CA ALA A 118 5.38 3.47 -5.14
C ALA A 118 5.53 4.76 -5.96
N MET A 119 5.10 5.92 -5.44
CA MET A 119 5.20 7.20 -6.15
C MET A 119 6.51 7.94 -5.91
N LEU A 120 7.08 7.79 -4.71
CA LEU A 120 8.29 8.46 -4.28
C LEU A 120 9.41 7.44 -4.07
N VAL A 121 9.95 6.91 -5.17
CA VAL A 121 11.11 6.03 -5.13
C VAL A 121 12.19 6.66 -4.24
N ARG A 122 12.56 5.95 -3.18
CA ARG A 122 13.56 6.43 -2.20
C ARG A 122 14.93 6.49 -2.88
N PRO A 123 15.76 7.50 -2.59
CA PRO A 123 17.12 7.55 -3.11
C PRO A 123 17.93 6.30 -2.79
N ILE A 124 19.02 6.09 -3.53
CA ILE A 124 20.06 5.12 -3.17
C ILE A 124 20.91 5.70 -2.03
N ASP A 125 21.56 4.82 -1.27
CA ASP A 125 22.43 5.18 -0.15
C ASP A 125 23.77 4.44 -0.29
N ALA A 126 24.88 5.19 -0.23
CA ALA A 126 26.23 4.62 -0.30
C ALA A 126 26.58 3.71 0.89
N ALA A 127 25.81 3.75 1.98
CA ALA A 127 25.95 2.82 3.10
C ALA A 127 25.50 1.39 2.75
N ASN A 128 24.62 1.25 1.74
CA ASN A 128 24.07 -0.03 1.30
C ASN A 128 25.01 -0.75 0.32
N VAL A 129 24.81 -2.07 0.21
CA VAL A 129 25.49 -2.91 -0.79
C VAL A 129 24.55 -3.11 -1.97
N TYR A 130 25.08 -3.00 -3.19
CA TYR A 130 24.30 -3.20 -4.41
C TYR A 130 24.85 -4.36 -5.23
N ILE A 131 23.97 -5.26 -5.66
CA ILE A 131 24.30 -6.39 -6.52
C ILE A 131 23.52 -6.28 -7.83
N THR A 132 24.22 -6.34 -8.95
CA THR A 132 23.61 -6.31 -10.28
C THR A 132 23.54 -7.72 -10.86
N SER A 133 22.38 -8.11 -11.39
CA SER A 133 22.20 -9.35 -12.14
C SER A 133 21.32 -9.12 -13.38
N THR A 134 21.17 -10.14 -14.24
CA THR A 134 20.32 -10.05 -15.44
C THR A 134 19.35 -11.21 -15.51
N ILE A 135 18.17 -10.96 -16.06
CA ILE A 135 17.13 -11.98 -16.28
C ILE A 135 16.37 -11.71 -17.59
N PHE A 136 15.80 -12.76 -18.15
CA PHE A 136 14.82 -12.68 -19.23
C PHE A 136 13.47 -13.20 -18.72
N GLN A 137 12.39 -12.51 -19.06
CA GLN A 137 11.04 -12.87 -18.69
C GLN A 137 10.13 -12.85 -19.91
N THR A 138 9.30 -13.87 -20.05
CA THR A 138 8.24 -13.87 -21.05
C THR A 138 7.06 -13.07 -20.54
N GLU A 139 6.61 -12.07 -21.31
CA GLU A 139 5.55 -11.13 -20.95
C GLU A 139 4.59 -10.89 -22.12
N GLU A 140 3.41 -10.35 -21.82
CA GLU A 140 2.53 -9.82 -22.85
C GLU A 140 2.84 -8.35 -23.16
N ASP A 141 3.10 -8.03 -24.43
CA ASP A 141 3.10 -6.68 -24.95
C ASP A 141 1.65 -6.24 -25.21
N SER A 142 1.12 -5.41 -24.30
CA SER A 142 -0.26 -4.92 -24.36
C SER A 142 -0.54 -4.01 -25.57
N THR A 143 0.49 -3.48 -26.23
CA THR A 143 0.37 -2.67 -27.45
C THR A 143 0.00 -3.52 -28.67
N GLN A 144 0.29 -4.82 -28.63
CA GLN A 144 -0.08 -5.76 -29.69
C GLN A 144 -1.54 -6.19 -29.55
N ALA A 145 -2.20 -6.50 -30.66
CA ALA A 145 -3.55 -7.06 -30.62
C ALA A 145 -3.60 -8.36 -29.79
N LYS A 146 -4.67 -8.60 -29.02
CA LYS A 146 -4.80 -9.74 -28.09
C LYS A 146 -4.53 -11.12 -28.72
N LYS A 147 -4.78 -11.29 -30.03
CA LYS A 147 -4.58 -12.55 -30.77
C LYS A 147 -3.30 -12.57 -31.60
N SER A 148 -2.46 -11.53 -31.51
CA SER A 148 -1.22 -11.45 -32.27
C SER A 148 -0.23 -12.49 -31.77
N PRO A 149 0.45 -13.24 -32.65
CA PRO A 149 1.56 -14.11 -32.23
C PRO A 149 2.74 -13.31 -31.65
N LEU A 150 2.79 -11.99 -31.90
CA LEU A 150 3.79 -11.08 -31.35
C LEU A 150 3.40 -10.53 -29.96
N ARG A 151 2.21 -10.87 -29.45
CA ARG A 151 1.74 -10.45 -28.12
C ARG A 151 2.68 -10.95 -27.03
N THR A 152 3.20 -12.16 -27.17
CA THR A 152 4.13 -12.74 -26.20
C THR A 152 5.56 -12.39 -26.60
N VAL A 153 6.25 -11.64 -25.75
CA VAL A 153 7.61 -11.17 -25.99
C VAL A 153 8.54 -11.68 -24.89
N MET A 154 9.81 -11.89 -25.22
CA MET A 154 10.86 -12.12 -24.22
C MET A 154 11.52 -10.79 -23.89
N ARG A 155 11.29 -10.30 -22.67
CA ARG A 155 11.80 -9.02 -22.16
C ARG A 155 13.03 -9.24 -21.30
N GLY A 156 14.04 -8.39 -21.44
CA GLY A 156 15.30 -8.49 -20.70
C GLY A 156 15.39 -7.41 -19.64
N TYR A 157 15.88 -7.77 -18.45
CA TYR A 157 16.01 -6.85 -17.33
C TYR A 157 17.42 -6.86 -16.74
N TYR A 158 17.87 -5.68 -16.29
CA TYR A 158 18.88 -5.57 -15.24
C TYR A 158 18.17 -5.55 -13.88
N LEU A 159 18.60 -6.42 -12.98
CA LEU A 159 18.17 -6.39 -11.59
C LEU A 159 19.24 -5.69 -10.77
N LEU A 160 18.84 -4.74 -9.95
CA LEU A 160 19.71 -4.12 -8.95
C LEU A 160 19.12 -4.41 -7.57
N ASP A 161 19.80 -5.26 -6.80
CA ASP A 161 19.42 -5.61 -5.45
C ASP A 161 20.13 -4.68 -4.48
N GLU A 162 19.36 -4.03 -3.61
CA GLU A 162 19.86 -3.23 -2.50
C GLU A 162 19.82 -4.05 -1.22
N LEU A 163 20.99 -4.21 -0.58
CA LEU A 163 21.16 -4.93 0.66
C LEU A 163 21.66 -4.01 1.77
N VAL A 164 21.01 -4.07 2.92
CA VAL A 164 21.36 -3.33 4.13
C VAL A 164 22.20 -4.20 5.04
N LYS A 165 23.30 -3.64 5.56
CA LYS A 165 24.14 -4.28 6.58
C LYS A 165 23.44 -4.25 7.93
N GLN A 166 23.26 -5.43 8.51
CA GLN A 166 22.72 -5.59 9.85
C GLN A 166 23.83 -5.44 10.91
N THR A 167 23.43 -5.28 12.17
CA THR A 167 24.36 -5.12 13.31
C THR A 167 25.25 -6.34 13.54
N ASP A 168 24.80 -7.53 13.17
CA ASP A 168 25.56 -8.79 13.24
C ASP A 168 26.49 -9.01 12.02
N GLY A 169 26.54 -8.04 11.09
CA GLY A 169 27.33 -8.12 9.86
C GLY A 169 26.66 -8.86 8.71
N SER A 170 25.47 -9.43 8.90
CA SER A 170 24.70 -10.04 7.81
C SER A 170 24.18 -8.99 6.82
N LEU A 171 23.87 -9.44 5.61
CA LEU A 171 23.23 -8.61 4.58
C LEU A 171 21.77 -9.04 4.45
N ARG A 172 20.88 -8.06 4.42
CA ARG A 172 19.45 -8.27 4.19
C ARG A 172 19.01 -7.49 2.96
N ILE A 173 18.33 -8.15 2.03
CA ILE A 173 17.74 -7.47 0.89
C ILE A 173 16.60 -6.56 1.36
N GLU A 174 16.61 -5.30 0.93
CA GLU A 174 15.55 -4.34 1.23
C GLU A 174 14.73 -4.03 -0.03
N ARG A 175 15.40 -3.87 -1.18
CA ARG A 175 14.76 -3.54 -2.45
C ARG A 175 15.39 -4.29 -3.61
N ARG A 176 14.60 -4.59 -4.63
CA ARG A 176 15.06 -5.02 -5.95
C ARG A 176 14.45 -4.12 -7.00
N PHE A 177 15.29 -3.48 -7.80
CA PHE A 177 14.88 -2.67 -8.95
C PHE A 177 15.02 -3.48 -10.23
N TRP A 178 13.99 -3.46 -11.06
CA TRP A 178 13.96 -4.08 -12.37
C TRP A 178 14.03 -2.97 -13.41
N PHE A 179 15.20 -2.84 -14.03
CA PHE A 179 15.38 -1.93 -15.15
C PHE A 179 15.18 -2.70 -16.44
N ASP A 180 14.15 -2.33 -17.18
CA ASP A 180 14.03 -2.83 -18.54
C ASP A 180 15.13 -2.23 -19.41
N ARG A 181 15.69 -3.07 -20.29
CA ARG A 181 16.75 -2.65 -21.21
C ARG A 181 16.34 -2.68 -22.69
N VAL A 182 15.05 -2.84 -22.99
CA VAL A 182 14.51 -2.91 -24.35
C VAL A 182 14.04 -1.53 -24.78
N GLY A 183 14.68 -0.96 -25.80
CA GLY A 183 14.32 0.37 -26.30
C GLY A 183 14.75 1.54 -25.41
N GLY A 184 15.55 1.28 -24.37
CA GLY A 184 16.03 2.26 -23.39
C GLY A 184 16.30 1.58 -22.05
N ILE A 185 16.82 2.33 -21.07
CA ILE A 185 16.88 1.88 -19.68
C ILE A 185 15.80 2.62 -18.89
N ARG A 186 14.81 1.89 -18.38
CA ARG A 186 13.75 2.46 -17.54
C ARG A 186 13.45 1.58 -16.33
N LEU A 187 13.10 2.21 -15.21
CA LEU A 187 12.58 1.47 -14.07
C LEU A 187 11.19 0.91 -14.43
N ALA A 188 11.09 -0.41 -14.53
CA ALA A 188 9.86 -1.09 -14.92
C ALA A 188 9.15 -1.75 -13.74
N ARG A 189 9.90 -2.13 -12.70
CA ARG A 189 9.35 -2.74 -11.49
C ARG A 189 10.26 -2.51 -10.29
N GLN A 190 9.70 -2.45 -9.10
CA GLN A 190 10.41 -2.40 -7.83
C GLN A 190 9.74 -3.39 -6.87
N GLN A 191 10.55 -4.22 -6.23
CA GLN A 191 10.12 -5.08 -5.13
C GLN A 191 10.71 -4.56 -3.83
N ILE A 192 9.90 -4.51 -2.78
CA ILE A 192 10.29 -4.17 -1.42
C ILE A 192 10.14 -5.43 -0.58
N PHE A 193 11.18 -5.76 0.18
CA PHE A 193 11.24 -6.96 1.01
C PHE A 193 11.09 -6.61 2.48
N ASP A 194 10.42 -7.49 3.22
CA ASP A 194 10.33 -7.37 4.67
C ASP A 194 11.51 -8.01 5.40
N ASP A 195 11.45 -8.00 6.73
CA ASP A 195 12.51 -8.50 7.60
C ASP A 195 12.81 -10.00 7.39
N ASP A 196 11.86 -10.78 6.86
CA ASP A 196 12.03 -12.21 6.56
C ASP A 196 12.60 -12.45 5.15
N GLY A 197 12.82 -11.38 4.36
CA GLY A 197 13.26 -11.48 2.96
C GLY A 197 12.14 -11.87 1.99
N GLU A 198 10.88 -11.81 2.43
CA GLU A 198 9.71 -12.04 1.58
C GLU A 198 9.27 -10.75 0.90
N VAL A 199 8.62 -10.85 -0.26
CA VAL A 199 8.11 -9.67 -0.98
C VAL A 199 6.93 -9.08 -0.22
N GLU A 200 7.16 -7.91 0.39
CA GLU A 200 6.13 -7.13 1.07
C GLU A 200 5.29 -6.35 0.05
N SER A 201 5.96 -5.69 -0.90
CA SER A 201 5.32 -4.90 -1.94
C SER A 201 6.00 -5.13 -3.29
N ASP A 202 5.19 -5.31 -4.32
CA ASP A 202 5.61 -5.47 -5.71
C ASP A 202 4.96 -4.37 -6.55
N ILE A 203 5.79 -3.50 -7.11
CA ILE A 203 5.37 -2.26 -7.76
C ILE A 203 5.78 -2.34 -9.22
N ILE A 204 4.83 -2.26 -10.14
CA ILE A 204 5.07 -2.24 -11.59
C ILE A 204 4.82 -0.83 -12.11
N TYR A 205 5.79 -0.31 -12.86
CA TYR A 205 5.72 0.98 -13.52
C TYR A 205 5.37 0.78 -15.00
N GLY A 206 4.21 1.32 -15.38
CA GLY A 206 3.68 1.23 -16.73
C GLY A 206 4.51 2.00 -17.76
N MET A 207 3.91 2.27 -18.92
CA MET A 207 4.59 3.03 -19.96
C MET A 207 4.88 4.46 -19.49
N GLU A 208 6.03 4.97 -19.93
CA GLU A 208 6.44 6.34 -19.68
C GLU A 208 5.65 7.32 -20.54
N GLY A 209 5.43 8.51 -19.99
CA GLY A 209 4.89 9.66 -20.69
C GLY A 209 5.23 10.95 -19.97
N LYS A 210 4.59 12.03 -20.41
CA LYS A 210 4.79 13.37 -19.85
C LYS A 210 3.94 13.53 -18.59
N LEU A 211 4.58 13.78 -17.45
CA LEU A 211 3.92 13.99 -16.15
C LEU A 211 3.75 15.47 -15.79
N THR A 212 3.86 16.36 -16.77
CA THR A 212 3.62 17.80 -16.62
C THR A 212 3.39 18.37 -18.01
N ALA A 213 2.83 19.58 -18.10
CA ALA A 213 2.86 20.34 -19.35
C ALA A 213 4.29 20.68 -19.80
N THR A 214 5.24 20.80 -18.86
CA THR A 214 6.66 21.08 -19.13
C THR A 214 7.42 19.81 -19.54
N GLY A 215 8.56 19.98 -20.23
CA GLY A 215 9.37 18.86 -20.75
C GLY A 215 10.23 18.14 -19.71
N ASP A 216 10.39 18.70 -18.51
CA ASP A 216 11.33 18.20 -17.49
C ASP A 216 10.96 16.81 -16.95
N TYR A 217 9.68 16.42 -17.06
CA TYR A 217 9.13 15.16 -16.59
C TYR A 217 8.57 14.31 -17.74
N GLY A 218 9.29 14.24 -18.86
CA GLY A 218 8.86 13.59 -20.10
C GLY A 218 8.91 12.05 -20.15
N HIS A 219 9.54 11.43 -19.16
CA HIS A 219 9.81 9.98 -19.09
C HIS A 219 9.32 9.36 -17.78
N MET A 220 8.16 9.79 -17.32
CA MET A 220 7.60 9.36 -16.05
C MET A 220 6.52 8.29 -16.25
N PRO A 221 6.42 7.29 -15.36
CA PRO A 221 5.36 6.29 -15.46
C PRO A 221 3.99 6.92 -15.24
N LEU A 222 3.07 6.73 -16.18
CA LEU A 222 1.68 7.24 -16.08
C LEU A 222 0.70 6.21 -15.52
N GLU A 223 1.19 5.02 -15.23
CA GLU A 223 0.47 3.97 -14.54
C GLU A 223 1.40 3.30 -13.53
N ILE A 224 0.89 3.05 -12.33
CA ILE A 224 1.60 2.36 -11.26
C ILE A 224 0.69 1.26 -10.74
N GLN A 225 1.15 0.02 -10.73
CA GLN A 225 0.45 -1.07 -10.09
C GLN A 225 1.20 -1.49 -8.83
N VAL A 226 0.50 -1.54 -7.70
CA VAL A 226 1.03 -1.98 -6.41
C VAL A 226 0.33 -3.26 -6.00
N THR A 227 1.09 -4.32 -5.77
CA THR A 227 0.60 -5.58 -5.22
C THR A 227 1.27 -5.83 -3.87
N ARG A 228 0.49 -6.17 -2.84
CA ARG A 228 0.98 -6.52 -1.51
C ARG A 228 0.59 -7.96 -1.19
N PRO A 229 1.45 -8.95 -1.50
CA PRO A 229 1.09 -10.36 -1.44
C PRO A 229 0.63 -10.83 -0.05
N LYS A 230 1.33 -10.41 1.01
CA LYS A 230 0.97 -10.77 2.40
C LYS A 230 -0.39 -10.23 2.83
N GLU A 231 -0.81 -9.11 2.25
CA GLU A 231 -2.14 -8.50 2.49
C GLU A 231 -3.19 -8.90 1.44
N LYS A 232 -2.82 -9.70 0.44
CA LYS A 232 -3.69 -10.19 -0.64
C LYS A 232 -4.43 -9.07 -1.39
N TYR A 233 -3.77 -7.94 -1.56
CA TYR A 233 -4.32 -6.75 -2.18
C TYR A 233 -3.52 -6.32 -3.41
N SER A 234 -4.20 -5.79 -4.42
CA SER A 234 -3.57 -5.18 -5.59
C SER A 234 -4.35 -3.97 -6.08
N MET A 235 -3.64 -2.88 -6.38
CA MET A 235 -4.21 -1.62 -6.84
C MET A 235 -3.46 -1.09 -8.04
N LYS A 236 -4.20 -0.57 -9.02
CA LYS A 236 -3.64 0.13 -10.16
C LYS A 236 -4.01 1.60 -10.09
N LEU A 237 -3.02 2.46 -10.31
CA LEU A 237 -3.13 3.91 -10.24
C LEU A 237 -2.82 4.45 -11.63
N THR A 238 -3.75 5.22 -12.19
CA THR A 238 -3.59 5.86 -13.49
C THR A 238 -3.77 7.36 -13.34
N TYR A 239 -2.82 8.15 -13.85
CA TYR A 239 -2.97 9.61 -13.88
C TYR A 239 -4.10 10.01 -14.83
N GLN A 240 -5.06 10.78 -14.33
CA GLN A 240 -6.22 11.21 -15.13
C GLN A 240 -5.90 12.43 -15.99
N THR A 241 -5.17 13.38 -15.42
CA THR A 241 -4.64 14.56 -16.11
C THR A 241 -3.16 14.71 -15.79
N PRO A 242 -2.28 13.89 -16.41
CA PRO A 242 -0.82 13.95 -16.17
C PRO A 242 -0.22 15.35 -16.33
N GLU A 243 -0.74 16.13 -17.27
CA GLU A 243 -0.28 17.49 -17.57
C GLU A 243 -0.54 18.51 -16.46
N ASP A 244 -1.54 18.25 -15.59
CA ASP A 244 -1.94 19.10 -14.46
C ASP A 244 -1.16 18.80 -13.17
N VAL A 245 -0.21 17.86 -13.20
CA VAL A 245 0.56 17.52 -12.00
C VAL A 245 1.51 18.66 -11.66
N GLU A 246 1.40 19.16 -10.44
CA GLU A 246 2.31 20.16 -9.88
C GLU A 246 3.46 19.46 -9.13
N ILE A 247 4.69 19.88 -9.40
CA ILE A 247 5.90 19.31 -8.79
C ILE A 247 6.78 20.46 -8.27
N GLY A 248 7.38 20.27 -7.09
CA GLY A 248 8.25 21.27 -6.45
C GLY A 248 7.59 22.01 -5.30
N GLU A 249 6.30 21.79 -5.06
CA GLU A 249 5.57 22.37 -3.94
C GLU A 249 5.96 21.73 -2.60
N THR A 250 6.04 22.56 -1.56
CA THR A 250 6.32 22.12 -0.18
C THR A 250 5.19 22.56 0.75
N TYR A 251 4.64 21.60 1.47
CA TYR A 251 3.55 21.78 2.41
C TYR A 251 4.03 21.61 3.85
N LYS A 252 3.33 22.27 4.77
CA LYS A 252 3.55 22.10 6.22
C LYS A 252 3.14 20.69 6.65
N ASP A 253 3.86 20.10 7.61
CA ASP A 253 3.58 18.76 8.14
C ASP A 253 2.13 18.56 8.57
N SER A 254 1.47 19.61 9.07
CA SER A 254 0.06 19.58 9.45
C SER A 254 -0.90 19.24 8.30
N ALA A 255 -0.50 19.44 7.04
CA ALA A 255 -1.28 19.05 5.87
C ALA A 255 -1.40 17.52 5.73
N PHE A 256 -0.46 16.78 6.33
CA PHE A 256 -0.38 15.32 6.30
C PHE A 256 -0.86 14.69 7.62
N VAL A 257 -1.59 15.45 8.43
CA VAL A 257 -2.18 15.00 9.69
C VAL A 257 -3.68 15.26 9.65
N LEU A 258 -4.44 14.25 9.24
CA LEU A 258 -5.89 14.33 9.22
C LEU A 258 -6.46 14.53 10.63
N LYS A 259 -7.41 15.44 10.77
CA LYS A 259 -8.17 15.68 12.02
C LYS A 259 -9.57 15.11 11.89
N ASN A 260 -10.10 14.56 12.98
CA ASN A 260 -11.47 14.02 13.03
C ASN A 260 -12.51 15.14 13.14
N THR A 261 -12.65 15.96 12.10
CA THR A 261 -13.60 17.09 12.07
C THR A 261 -15.04 16.66 11.83
N TRP A 262 -15.25 15.43 11.35
CA TRP A 262 -16.57 14.84 11.10
C TRP A 262 -17.19 14.19 12.34
N ASN A 263 -16.52 14.25 13.50
CA ASN A 263 -16.97 13.63 14.75
C ASN A 263 -17.29 12.12 14.58
N LEU A 264 -16.46 11.42 13.82
CA LEU A 264 -16.59 9.98 13.60
C LEU A 264 -16.13 9.22 14.85
N GLU A 265 -16.65 8.02 15.04
CA GLU A 265 -16.12 7.11 16.05
C GLU A 265 -14.67 6.74 15.73
N GLU A 266 -13.80 6.89 16.73
CA GLU A 266 -12.36 6.67 16.58
C GLU A 266 -11.97 5.21 16.85
N VAL A 267 -11.11 4.67 15.98
CA VAL A 267 -10.54 3.33 16.09
C VAL A 267 -9.02 3.43 16.11
N ASP A 268 -8.43 3.12 17.26
CA ASP A 268 -6.99 3.01 17.44
C ASP A 268 -6.53 1.57 17.16
N LEU A 269 -5.88 1.36 16.01
CA LEU A 269 -5.39 0.02 15.63
C LEU A 269 -4.19 -0.41 16.47
N ASP A 270 -3.37 0.51 16.94
CA ASP A 270 -2.22 0.21 17.79
C ASP A 270 -2.68 -0.27 19.17
N GLN A 271 -3.70 0.37 19.73
CA GLN A 271 -4.30 -0.06 20.98
C GLN A 271 -4.97 -1.44 20.83
N LYS A 272 -5.78 -1.64 19.77
CA LYS A 272 -6.41 -2.95 19.50
C LYS A 272 -5.38 -4.07 19.34
N LEU A 273 -4.24 -3.78 18.69
CA LEU A 273 -3.15 -4.74 18.54
C LEU A 273 -2.53 -5.08 19.90
N LYS A 274 -2.27 -4.09 20.76
CA LYS A 274 -1.77 -4.32 22.12
C LYS A 274 -2.74 -5.17 22.93
N ASP A 275 -4.02 -4.82 22.96
CA ASP A 275 -5.04 -5.55 23.71
C ASP A 275 -5.09 -7.02 23.27
N THR A 276 -5.09 -7.26 21.96
CA THR A 276 -5.07 -8.61 21.37
C THR A 276 -3.86 -9.44 21.81
N LEU A 277 -2.68 -8.81 21.94
CA LEU A 277 -1.46 -9.48 22.38
C LEU A 277 -1.48 -9.76 23.89
N THR A 278 -2.07 -8.88 24.69
CA THR A 278 -2.17 -9.06 26.15
C THR A 278 -3.17 -10.13 26.57
N VAL A 279 -4.32 -10.25 25.89
CA VAL A 279 -5.35 -11.26 26.18
C VAL A 279 -4.85 -12.70 25.97
N LYS A 280 -3.79 -12.92 25.18
CA LYS A 280 -3.14 -14.24 25.00
C LYS A 280 -2.13 -14.60 26.11
N SER A 281 -1.92 -13.75 27.12
CA SER A 281 -1.05 -14.04 28.26
C SER A 281 -1.83 -14.06 29.59
N PRO A 282 -2.56 -15.14 29.89
CA PRO A 282 -2.55 -15.62 31.27
C PRO A 282 -2.59 -17.15 31.39
N SER A 283 -1.49 -17.76 31.87
CA SER A 283 -1.49 -18.81 32.91
C SER A 283 -0.08 -19.37 33.15
N ALA A 284 0.71 -18.66 33.97
CA ALA A 284 1.79 -19.25 34.74
C ALA A 284 1.64 -18.78 36.19
N ASN A 285 0.63 -19.30 36.88
CA ASN A 285 0.62 -19.45 38.34
C ASN A 285 -0.70 -20.04 38.81
N THR A 286 -0.68 -21.35 39.10
CA THR A 286 -1.31 -21.95 40.29
C THR A 286 -0.91 -23.43 40.34
N ALA A 287 0.25 -23.72 40.94
CA ALA A 287 0.53 -25.05 41.45
C ALA A 287 0.44 -25.02 42.98
N ASN A 288 -0.74 -25.41 43.46
CA ASN A 288 -1.05 -26.08 44.71
C ASN A 288 -0.47 -25.57 46.03
N SER A 289 -1.32 -24.83 46.75
CA SER A 289 -1.45 -24.96 48.20
C SER A 289 -2.59 -25.92 48.56
N SER A 290 -2.23 -27.03 49.20
CA SER A 290 -2.89 -27.65 50.38
C SER A 290 -4.28 -28.31 50.29
N GLY A 291 -4.30 -29.56 50.76
CA GLY A 291 -5.46 -30.31 51.30
C GLY A 291 -5.07 -31.80 51.45
N LYS A 292 -4.28 -32.25 52.44
CA LYS A 292 -4.53 -32.45 53.89
C LYS A 292 -5.51 -33.61 54.22
N GLN A 293 -4.97 -34.52 55.04
CA GLN A 293 -5.57 -35.60 55.86
C GLN A 293 -5.89 -36.93 55.19
#